data_AF-A0A1X7EWY8-F1
#
_entry.id   AF-A0A1X7EWY8-F1
#
_cell.length_a   1.000
_cell.length_b   1.000
_cell.length_c   1.000
_cell.angle_alpha   90.00
_cell.angle_beta   90.00
_cell.angle_gamma   90.00
#
_symmetry.space_group_name_H-M   'P 1'
#
loop_
_entity.id
_entity.type
_entity.pdbx_description
1 polymer ?
#
loop_
_entity_poly.entity_id
_entity_poly.type
_entity_poly.pdbx_seq_one_letter_code
_entity_poly.pdbx_strand_id
1 'polypeptide(L)'
;MRRQIRLGMLGICPALLLAASLLLHIPEAAAMSPLPFFQQVERVGLLCAVDAEGGPAADIGDDALCGRAAAVLSGLLASGPAVTALAPNDARIADPGTLLLLVHATLRPDDGQGDGKRLLSVAATLQRSGSVGGAPFFMMPPQALALSGTLDESLLEQALRYLLTPLAGALRANP
;
A
#
# COMPACT_ATOMS: atom_id res chain seq x y z
N MET A 1 -65.76 -5.08 48.24
CA MET A 1 -64.95 -3.88 48.53
C MET A 1 -63.79 -3.81 47.56
N ARG A 2 -63.68 -2.69 46.82
CA ARG A 2 -62.67 -2.41 45.80
C ARG A 2 -61.31 -2.12 46.44
N ARG A 3 -60.22 -2.59 45.82
CA ARG A 3 -58.97 -1.82 45.63
C ARG A 3 -58.10 -2.51 44.57
N GLN A 4 -58.11 -1.91 43.38
CA GLN A 4 -57.17 -2.17 42.28
C GLN A 4 -55.78 -1.67 42.69
N ILE A 5 -54.74 -2.49 42.50
CA ILE A 5 -53.34 -2.05 42.52
C ILE A 5 -52.94 -1.81 41.07
N ARG A 6 -52.63 -0.55 40.76
CA ARG A 6 -52.11 -0.10 39.46
C ARG A 6 -50.74 -0.73 39.23
N LEU A 7 -50.61 -1.52 38.16
CA LEU A 7 -49.31 -1.85 37.58
C LEU A 7 -48.74 -0.58 36.95
N GLY A 8 -47.60 -0.13 37.47
CA GLY A 8 -46.85 1.01 36.96
C GLY A 8 -46.39 0.76 35.53
N MET A 9 -46.69 1.76 34.69
CA MET A 9 -46.29 1.90 33.31
C MET A 9 -44.78 1.71 33.15
N LEU A 10 -44.39 0.73 32.32
CA LEU A 10 -43.00 0.47 31.92
C LEU A 10 -42.48 1.70 31.14
N GLY A 11 -41.77 2.59 31.83
CA GLY A 11 -41.12 3.76 31.24
C GLY A 11 -39.92 3.29 30.42
N ILE A 12 -40.11 3.12 29.11
CA ILE A 12 -39.02 2.93 28.16
C ILE A 12 -38.23 4.25 28.11
N CYS A 13 -37.08 4.28 28.79
CA CYS A 13 -36.17 5.43 28.79
C CYS A 13 -35.65 5.70 27.36
N PRO A 14 -35.95 6.87 26.75
CA PRO A 14 -35.54 7.19 25.38
C PRO A 14 -34.03 7.41 25.23
N ALA A 15 -33.27 7.42 26.34
CA ALA A 15 -31.82 7.61 26.35
C ALA A 15 -31.04 6.41 25.79
N LEU A 16 -31.60 5.18 25.85
CA LEU A 16 -30.93 3.98 25.35
C LEU A 16 -30.93 3.88 23.82
N LEU A 17 -31.83 4.58 23.14
CA LEU A 17 -31.89 4.62 21.67
C LEU A 17 -30.85 5.57 21.06
N LEU A 18 -30.40 6.60 21.80
CA LEU A 18 -29.38 7.54 21.29
C LEU A 18 -27.97 6.92 21.23
N ALA A 19 -27.66 5.97 22.11
CA ALA A 19 -26.36 5.30 22.14
C ALA A 19 -26.19 4.32 20.96
N ALA A 20 -27.28 3.76 20.43
CA ALA A 20 -27.24 2.87 19.27
C ALA A 20 -26.94 3.63 17.96
N SER A 21 -27.38 4.90 17.84
CA SER A 21 -27.13 5.71 16.64
C SER A 21 -25.69 6.19 16.51
N LEU A 22 -24.92 6.25 17.61
CA LEU A 22 -23.52 6.67 17.60
C LEU A 22 -22.54 5.53 17.26
N LEU A 23 -22.97 4.26 17.36
CA LEU A 23 -22.14 3.10 16.99
C LEU A 23 -22.19 2.77 15.49
N LEU A 24 -23.04 3.44 14.71
CA LEU A 24 -23.16 3.25 13.26
C LEU A 24 -22.37 4.28 12.44
N HIS A 25 -21.68 5.23 13.08
CA HIS A 25 -20.63 6.01 12.39
C HIS A 25 -19.33 5.21 12.34
N ILE A 26 -19.40 4.00 11.76
CA ILE A 26 -18.21 3.49 11.07
C ILE A 26 -18.08 4.46 9.91
N PRO A 27 -17.01 5.27 9.80
CA PRO A 27 -16.76 5.97 8.55
C PRO A 27 -16.74 4.87 7.51
N GLU A 28 -17.74 4.89 6.62
CA GLU A 28 -17.73 4.11 5.40
C GLU A 28 -16.33 4.38 4.85
N ALA A 29 -15.45 3.37 4.93
CA ALA A 29 -14.17 3.45 4.28
C ALA A 29 -14.56 3.77 2.86
N ALA A 30 -14.33 5.02 2.44
CA ALA A 30 -14.78 5.50 1.16
C ALA A 30 -14.26 4.46 0.18
N ALA A 31 -15.16 3.64 -0.33
CA ALA A 31 -14.84 2.63 -1.31
C ALA A 31 -14.55 3.49 -2.53
N MET A 32 -13.31 3.99 -2.57
CA MET A 32 -12.81 4.75 -3.69
C MET A 32 -13.01 3.79 -4.85
N SER A 33 -14.01 4.09 -5.67
CA SER A 33 -14.05 3.52 -7.00
C SER A 33 -12.64 3.69 -7.54
N PRO A 34 -11.96 2.64 -8.02
CA PRO A 34 -10.58 2.77 -8.48
C PRO A 34 -10.46 3.77 -9.63
N LEU A 35 -11.56 4.15 -10.28
CA LEU A 35 -11.60 5.03 -11.44
C LEU A 35 -11.02 6.44 -11.20
N PRO A 36 -11.44 7.25 -10.21
CA PRO A 36 -10.89 8.59 -10.02
C PRO A 36 -9.44 8.57 -9.55
N PHE A 37 -8.99 7.47 -8.96
CA PHE A 37 -7.63 7.34 -8.44
C PHE A 37 -6.58 7.34 -9.56
N PHE A 38 -6.89 6.70 -10.69
CA PHE A 38 -5.99 6.60 -11.85
C PHE A 38 -6.26 7.65 -12.95
N GLN A 39 -7.22 8.54 -12.76
CA GLN A 39 -7.47 9.64 -13.71
C GLN A 39 -6.44 10.76 -13.56
N GLN A 40 -6.04 11.38 -14.67
CA GLN A 40 -5.14 12.54 -14.71
C GLN A 40 -3.73 12.24 -14.18
N VAL A 41 -3.26 11.00 -14.36
CA VAL A 41 -1.89 10.62 -13.99
C VAL A 41 -0.96 10.98 -15.14
N GLU A 42 -0.19 12.06 -14.98
CA GLU A 42 0.81 12.48 -15.96
C GLU A 42 2.13 11.71 -15.78
N ARG A 43 2.43 11.29 -14.55
CA ARG A 43 3.67 10.59 -14.20
C ARG A 43 3.50 9.68 -12.99
N VAL A 44 4.38 8.68 -12.92
CA VAL A 44 4.53 7.80 -11.75
C VAL A 44 5.85 8.10 -11.07
N GLY A 45 5.78 8.59 -9.82
CA GLY A 45 6.93 8.83 -8.97
C GLY A 45 7.17 7.66 -8.01
N LEU A 46 8.38 7.11 -7.99
CA LEU A 46 8.74 6.02 -7.10
C LEU A 46 9.53 6.53 -5.89
N LEU A 47 9.15 6.07 -4.70
CA LEU A 47 9.94 6.22 -3.48
C LEU A 47 10.19 4.82 -2.93
N CYS A 48 11.42 4.53 -2.54
CA CYS A 48 11.81 3.23 -2.06
C CYS A 48 12.47 3.32 -0.70
N ALA A 49 12.20 2.32 0.13
CA ALA A 49 12.86 2.20 1.43
C ALA A 49 13.14 0.73 1.72
N VAL A 50 14.37 0.45 2.11
CA VAL A 50 14.86 -0.87 2.46
C VAL A 50 15.22 -0.87 3.94
N ASP A 51 14.53 -1.72 4.68
CA ASP A 51 14.83 -2.01 6.07
C ASP A 51 15.56 -3.36 6.15
N ALA A 52 16.86 -3.33 6.47
CA ALA A 52 17.68 -4.54 6.58
C ALA A 52 18.21 -4.73 8.01
N GLU A 53 17.82 -5.83 8.64
CA GLU A 53 18.35 -6.25 9.93
C GLU A 53 19.55 -7.18 9.71
N GLY A 54 20.66 -6.98 10.44
CA GLY A 54 21.88 -7.78 10.31
C GLY A 54 22.96 -7.21 9.37
N GLY A 55 22.87 -5.93 9.01
CA GLY A 55 23.88 -5.21 8.22
C GLY A 55 23.45 -4.95 6.77
N PRO A 56 24.20 -4.12 6.03
CA PRO A 56 23.85 -3.78 4.65
C PRO A 56 23.90 -5.03 3.78
N ALA A 57 22.76 -5.45 3.24
CA ALA A 57 22.76 -6.21 2.02
C ALA A 57 23.23 -5.26 0.92
N ALA A 58 24.52 -5.33 0.56
CA ALA A 58 25.17 -4.44 -0.40
C ALA A 58 24.42 -4.34 -1.74
N ASP A 59 23.56 -5.32 -2.04
CA ASP A 59 22.92 -5.51 -3.33
C ASP A 59 21.47 -4.97 -3.42
N ILE A 60 20.87 -4.49 -2.31
CA ILE A 60 19.45 -4.06 -2.27
C ILE A 60 19.21 -2.71 -1.59
N GLY A 61 20.12 -1.75 -1.71
CA GLY A 61 19.90 -0.39 -1.21
C GLY A 61 18.70 0.32 -1.85
N ASP A 62 18.21 1.40 -1.24
CA ASP A 62 17.02 2.16 -1.67
C ASP A 62 17.08 2.53 -3.16
N ASP A 63 18.19 3.12 -3.60
CA ASP A 63 18.40 3.54 -5.00
C ASP A 63 18.40 2.34 -5.96
N ALA A 64 18.99 1.22 -5.55
CA ALA A 64 19.03 0.00 -6.36
C ALA A 64 17.62 -0.59 -6.51
N LEU A 65 16.85 -0.66 -5.42
CA LEU A 65 15.45 -1.09 -5.45
C LEU A 65 14.60 -0.16 -6.32
N CYS A 66 14.80 1.14 -6.22
CA CYS A 66 14.06 2.14 -6.98
C CYS A 66 14.38 2.11 -8.48
N GLY A 67 15.66 2.02 -8.86
CA GLY A 67 16.07 1.77 -10.24
C GLY A 67 15.45 0.47 -10.79
N ARG A 68 15.48 -0.58 -9.95
CA ARG A 68 14.75 -1.85 -10.04
C ARG A 68 13.32 -1.70 -10.54
N ALA A 69 12.51 -1.18 -9.63
CA ALA A 69 11.07 -1.05 -9.79
C ALA A 69 10.72 -0.07 -10.93
N ALA A 70 11.47 1.01 -11.09
CA ALA A 70 11.25 1.97 -12.17
C ALA A 70 11.49 1.35 -13.55
N ALA A 71 12.57 0.57 -13.72
CA ALA A 71 12.85 -0.13 -14.96
C ALA A 71 11.76 -1.16 -15.31
N VAL A 72 11.35 -1.97 -14.32
CA VAL A 72 10.26 -2.95 -14.49
C VAL A 72 8.96 -2.25 -14.90
N LEU A 73 8.54 -1.22 -14.16
CA LEU A 73 7.29 -0.51 -14.45
C LEU A 73 7.33 0.20 -15.80
N SER A 74 8.46 0.82 -16.15
CA SER A 74 8.65 1.46 -17.47
C SER A 74 8.50 0.44 -18.60
N GLY A 75 9.07 -0.76 -18.45
CA GLY A 75 8.90 -1.85 -19.41
C GLY A 75 7.45 -2.33 -19.54
N LEU A 76 6.68 -2.32 -18.45
CA LEU A 76 5.25 -2.68 -18.44
C LEU A 76 4.33 -1.59 -19.04
N LEU A 77 4.81 -0.34 -19.11
CA LEU A 77 4.11 0.85 -19.56
C LEU A 77 4.63 1.36 -20.92
N ALA A 78 5.02 0.47 -21.84
CA ALA A 78 5.64 0.78 -23.13
C ALA A 78 5.10 2.04 -23.86
N SER A 79 3.81 2.36 -23.71
CA SER A 79 3.25 3.69 -23.91
C SER A 79 2.41 4.08 -22.69
N GLY A 80 2.82 5.09 -21.93
CA GLY A 80 2.14 5.50 -20.68
C GLY A 80 2.83 6.67 -19.97
N PRO A 81 2.41 6.98 -18.74
CA PRO A 81 3.01 8.04 -17.93
C PRO A 81 4.50 7.84 -17.71
N ALA A 82 5.25 8.94 -17.63
CA ALA A 82 6.68 8.86 -17.33
C ALA A 82 6.91 8.27 -15.94
N VAL A 83 7.84 7.32 -15.82
CA VAL A 83 8.19 6.65 -14.57
C VAL A 83 9.53 7.18 -14.08
N THR A 84 9.62 7.62 -12.83
CA THR A 84 10.86 8.20 -12.30
C THR A 84 11.03 7.90 -10.82
N ALA A 85 12.23 7.50 -10.40
CA ALA A 85 12.61 7.45 -9.00
C ALA A 85 12.75 8.89 -8.46
N LEU A 86 12.05 9.20 -7.37
CA LEU A 86 12.06 10.51 -6.74
C LEU A 86 13.01 10.49 -5.55
N ALA A 87 13.72 11.61 -5.36
CA ALA A 87 14.45 11.83 -4.12
C ALA A 87 13.47 12.19 -2.99
N PRO A 88 13.84 11.95 -1.72
CA PRO A 88 13.11 12.52 -0.59
C PRO A 88 12.93 14.04 -0.75
N ASN A 89 11.73 14.54 -0.45
CA ASN A 89 11.35 15.95 -0.59
C ASN A 89 11.35 16.51 -2.02
N ASP A 90 11.33 15.67 -3.05
CA ASP A 90 11.11 16.13 -4.42
C ASP A 90 9.76 16.86 -4.54
N ALA A 91 9.76 18.04 -5.16
CA ALA A 91 8.55 18.88 -5.31
C ALA A 91 7.40 18.15 -6.03
N ARG A 92 7.73 17.19 -6.91
CA ARG A 92 6.75 16.39 -7.65
C ARG A 92 5.93 15.46 -6.74
N ILE A 93 6.38 15.19 -5.51
CA ILE A 93 5.64 14.38 -4.53
C ILE A 93 4.28 15.02 -4.20
N ALA A 94 4.22 16.35 -4.14
CA ALA A 94 2.98 17.08 -3.85
C ALA A 94 2.15 17.40 -5.10
N ASP A 95 2.62 17.04 -6.30
CA ASP A 95 1.95 17.36 -7.56
C ASP A 95 0.73 16.45 -7.80
N PRO A 96 -0.48 17.01 -8.02
CA PRO A 96 -1.70 16.25 -8.30
C PRO A 96 -1.65 15.32 -9.53
N GLY A 97 -0.79 15.63 -10.50
CA GLY A 97 -0.54 14.79 -11.68
C GLY A 97 0.45 13.65 -11.42
N THR A 98 1.02 13.56 -10.22
CA THR A 98 1.96 12.49 -9.85
C THR A 98 1.25 11.41 -9.05
N LEU A 99 1.20 10.20 -9.60
CA LEU A 99 0.87 9.00 -8.84
C LEU A 99 2.12 8.54 -8.10
N LEU A 100 2.06 8.48 -6.77
CA LEU A 100 3.17 7.98 -5.97
C LEU A 100 3.07 6.48 -5.78
N LEU A 101 4.15 5.79 -6.09
CA LEU A 101 4.36 4.37 -5.84
C LEU A 101 5.43 4.22 -4.77
N LEU A 102 5.04 3.79 -3.58
CA LEU A 102 5.96 3.50 -2.48
C LEU A 102 6.32 2.02 -2.50
N VAL A 103 7.60 1.71 -2.71
CA VAL A 103 8.13 0.34 -2.73
C VAL A 103 8.95 0.11 -1.47
N HIS A 104 8.45 -0.75 -0.59
CA HIS A 104 9.13 -1.08 0.65
C HIS A 104 9.71 -2.48 0.56
N ALA A 105 10.95 -2.64 1.01
CA ALA A 105 11.59 -3.93 1.18
C ALA A 105 12.03 -4.11 2.63
N THR A 106 11.86 -5.31 3.16
CA THR A 106 12.34 -5.69 4.48
C THR A 106 13.14 -6.96 4.36
N LEU A 107 14.40 -6.92 4.79
CA LEU A 107 15.29 -8.06 4.85
C LEU A 107 15.49 -8.45 6.31
N ARG A 108 15.16 -9.70 6.64
CA ARG A 108 15.33 -10.29 7.98
C ARG A 108 16.06 -11.62 7.88
N PRO A 109 16.75 -12.07 8.94
CA PRO A 109 17.13 -13.47 9.09
C PRO A 109 15.90 -14.38 8.93
N ASP A 110 16.09 -15.58 8.40
CA ASP A 110 15.04 -16.61 8.41
C ASP A 110 15.20 -17.47 9.68
N ASP A 111 14.43 -17.12 10.70
CA ASP A 111 14.40 -17.73 12.04
C ASP A 111 14.12 -19.25 12.01
N GLY A 112 13.58 -19.77 10.91
CA GLY A 112 13.17 -21.16 10.76
C GLY A 112 14.16 -22.07 10.05
N GLN A 113 15.25 -21.57 9.46
CA GLN A 113 16.02 -22.36 8.49
C GLN A 113 17.53 -22.06 8.45
N GLY A 114 18.27 -22.37 9.52
CA GLY A 114 19.74 -22.54 9.50
C GLY A 114 20.56 -21.26 9.21
N ASP A 115 21.86 -21.34 9.51
CA ASP A 115 22.77 -20.19 9.38
C ASP A 115 22.84 -19.67 7.93
N GLY A 116 22.51 -18.38 7.75
CA GLY A 116 22.73 -17.64 6.50
C GLY A 116 21.53 -17.50 5.56
N LYS A 117 20.36 -18.07 5.91
CA LYS A 117 19.12 -17.79 5.16
C LYS A 117 18.48 -16.49 5.61
N ARG A 118 17.92 -15.77 4.65
CA ARG A 118 17.26 -14.49 4.86
C ARG A 118 15.93 -14.46 4.13
N LEU A 119 14.96 -13.75 4.69
CA LEU A 119 13.68 -13.50 4.08
C LEU A 119 13.63 -12.06 3.60
N LEU A 120 13.42 -11.87 2.29
CA LEU A 120 13.16 -10.58 1.69
C LEU A 120 11.67 -10.42 1.43
N SER A 121 11.03 -9.53 2.16
CA SER A 121 9.64 -9.12 1.94
C SER A 121 9.62 -7.85 1.10
N VAL A 122 8.84 -7.80 0.02
CA VAL A 122 8.68 -6.63 -0.85
C VAL A 122 7.21 -6.28 -0.99
N ALA A 123 6.88 -5.01 -0.83
CA ALA A 123 5.53 -4.48 -0.93
C ALA A 123 5.49 -3.21 -1.77
N ALA A 124 4.38 -2.99 -2.47
CA ALA A 124 4.15 -1.81 -3.28
C ALA A 124 2.79 -1.20 -2.91
N THR A 125 2.79 0.09 -2.55
CA THR A 125 1.57 0.83 -2.23
C THR A 125 1.46 2.09 -3.06
N LEU A 126 0.23 2.55 -3.26
CA LEU A 126 -0.04 3.78 -3.99
C LEU A 126 -0.52 4.89 -3.06
N GLN A 127 -0.11 6.10 -3.40
CA GLN A 127 -0.49 7.34 -2.74
C GLN A 127 -0.76 8.43 -3.77
N ARG A 128 -1.58 9.42 -3.39
CA ARG A 128 -1.84 10.60 -4.21
C ARG A 128 -1.70 11.87 -3.36
N SER A 129 -1.35 12.99 -3.98
CA SER A 129 -1.40 14.29 -3.29
C SER A 129 -2.80 14.50 -2.71
N GLY A 130 -2.90 14.89 -1.43
CA GLY A 130 -4.17 15.10 -0.75
C GLY A 130 -4.80 13.83 -0.14
N SER A 131 -4.21 12.64 -0.32
CA SER A 131 -4.63 11.40 0.39
C SER A 131 -3.92 11.20 1.75
N VAL A 132 -3.31 12.26 2.29
CA VAL A 132 -2.52 12.21 3.53
C VAL A 132 -3.40 11.72 4.70
N GLY A 133 -3.00 10.61 5.32
CA GLY A 133 -3.74 9.97 6.43
C GLY A 133 -4.69 8.85 6.01
N GLY A 134 -4.80 8.53 4.71
CA GLY A 134 -5.52 7.35 4.22
C GLY A 134 -4.78 6.04 4.47
N ALA A 135 -5.51 4.92 4.53
CA ALA A 135 -4.89 3.59 4.56
C ALA A 135 -4.06 3.35 3.29
N PRO A 136 -2.93 2.64 3.36
CA PRO A 136 -2.12 2.37 2.18
C PRO A 136 -2.93 1.57 1.14
N PHE A 137 -2.91 2.01 -0.12
CA PHE A 137 -3.61 1.31 -1.20
C PHE A 137 -2.69 0.26 -1.84
N PHE A 138 -2.91 -1.00 -1.49
CA PHE A 138 -2.22 -2.14 -2.10
C PHE A 138 -3.03 -2.66 -3.30
N MET A 139 -2.40 -2.70 -4.47
CA MET A 139 -2.99 -3.37 -5.63
C MET A 139 -2.75 -4.89 -5.63
N MET A 140 -1.70 -5.34 -4.94
CA MET A 140 -1.33 -6.74 -4.78
C MET A 140 -0.82 -7.02 -3.36
N PRO A 141 -0.98 -8.26 -2.87
CA PRO A 141 -0.36 -8.67 -1.62
C PRO A 141 1.18 -8.56 -1.68
N PRO A 142 1.85 -8.23 -0.55
CA PRO A 142 3.30 -8.29 -0.44
C PRO A 142 3.87 -9.65 -0.88
N GLN A 143 5.07 -9.64 -1.45
CA GLN A 143 5.80 -10.83 -1.86
C GLN A 143 6.89 -11.15 -0.84
N ALA A 144 7.10 -12.44 -0.55
CA ALA A 144 8.16 -12.91 0.32
C ALA A 144 9.07 -13.85 -0.46
N LEU A 145 10.38 -13.58 -0.44
CA LEU A 145 11.41 -14.29 -1.18
C LEU A 145 12.42 -14.87 -0.18
N ALA A 146 12.56 -16.20 -0.18
CA ALA A 146 13.61 -16.86 0.60
C ALA A 146 14.94 -16.74 -0.15
N LEU A 147 15.94 -16.14 0.50
CA LEU A 147 17.27 -15.92 -0.04
C LEU A 147 18.27 -16.86 0.64
N SER A 148 19.11 -17.51 -0.17
CA SER A 148 20.24 -18.31 0.28
C SER A 148 21.53 -17.70 -0.29
N GLY A 149 22.26 -16.92 0.51
CA GLY A 149 23.41 -16.16 0.03
C GLY A 149 23.05 -14.79 -0.53
N THR A 150 23.52 -14.45 -1.72
CA THR A 150 23.31 -13.14 -2.38
C THR A 150 21.88 -12.98 -2.91
N LEU A 151 21.51 -11.75 -3.25
CA LEU A 151 20.22 -11.48 -3.89
C LEU A 151 20.15 -12.16 -5.27
N ASP A 152 19.08 -12.93 -5.51
CA ASP A 152 18.74 -13.38 -6.86
C ASP A 152 17.93 -12.28 -7.56
N GLU A 153 18.62 -11.63 -8.48
CA GLU A 153 18.14 -10.53 -9.30
C GLU A 153 16.88 -10.90 -10.09
N SER A 154 16.81 -12.13 -10.58
CA SER A 154 15.71 -12.61 -11.40
C SER A 154 14.45 -12.86 -10.57
N LEU A 155 14.61 -13.37 -9.35
CA LEU A 155 13.52 -13.53 -8.40
C LEU A 155 12.96 -12.19 -7.95
N LEU A 156 13.84 -11.21 -7.68
CA LEU A 156 13.39 -9.86 -7.36
C LEU A 156 12.65 -9.21 -8.54
N GLU A 157 13.18 -9.32 -9.76
CA GLU A 157 12.52 -8.79 -10.95
C GLU A 157 11.13 -9.43 -11.16
N GLN A 158 11.02 -10.75 -10.98
CA GLN A 158 9.75 -11.46 -11.09
C GLN A 158 8.75 -11.00 -10.01
N ALA A 159 9.19 -10.84 -8.77
CA ALA A 159 8.35 -10.32 -7.69
C ALA A 159 7.87 -8.89 -7.97
N LEU A 160 8.76 -8.02 -8.46
CA LEU A 160 8.42 -6.65 -8.87
C LEU A 160 7.42 -6.67 -10.04
N ARG A 161 7.63 -7.50 -11.06
CA ARG A 161 6.68 -7.64 -12.18
C ARG A 161 5.30 -8.07 -11.68
N TYR A 162 5.24 -9.02 -10.76
CA TYR A 162 3.98 -9.48 -10.17
C TYR A 162 3.25 -8.35 -9.41
N LEU A 163 3.97 -7.62 -8.56
CA LEU A 163 3.43 -6.48 -7.80
C LEU A 163 2.95 -5.34 -8.70
N LEU A 164 3.67 -5.06 -9.80
CA LEU A 164 3.47 -3.85 -10.61
C LEU A 164 2.58 -4.07 -11.84
N THR A 165 2.30 -5.31 -12.23
CA THR A 165 1.43 -5.61 -13.38
C THR A 165 0.02 -5.03 -13.24
N PRO A 166 -0.66 -5.12 -12.07
CA PRO A 166 -2.00 -4.54 -11.94
C PRO A 166 -2.02 -3.03 -12.03
N LEU A 167 -0.98 -2.35 -11.52
CA LEU A 167 -0.80 -0.91 -11.70
C LEU A 167 -0.69 -0.55 -13.18
N ALA A 168 0.17 -1.25 -13.92
CA ALA A 168 0.30 -1.01 -15.36
C ALA A 168 -1.01 -1.26 -16.11
N GLY A 169 -1.78 -2.27 -15.70
CA GLY A 169 -3.13 -2.53 -16.23
C GLY A 169 -4.10 -1.38 -15.94
N ALA A 170 -4.12 -0.87 -14.71
CA ALA A 170 -5.00 0.23 -14.31
C ALA A 170 -4.66 1.54 -15.02
N LEU A 171 -3.38 1.86 -15.18
CA LEU A 171 -2.92 3.06 -15.91
C LEU A 171 -3.26 2.95 -17.40
N ARG A 172 -3.10 1.78 -18.03
CA ARG A 172 -3.49 1.58 -19.43
C ARG A 172 -5.00 1.69 -19.66
N ALA A 173 -5.81 1.32 -18.67
CA ALA A 173 -7.26 1.47 -18.73
C ALA A 173 -7.73 2.90 -18.47
N ASN A 174 -6.88 3.77 -17.93
CA ASN A 174 -7.18 5.15 -17.55
C ASN A 174 -6.04 6.09 -18.00
N PRO A 175 -5.91 6.33 -19.31
CA PRO A 175 -4.85 7.18 -19.87
C PRO A 175 -4.96 8.65 -19.46
#